data_AF-W1X6F7-F1
#
_entry.id   AF-W1X6F7-F1
#
_cell.length_a   1.000
_cell.length_b   1.000
_cell.length_c   1.000
_cell.angle_alpha   90.00
_cell.angle_beta   90.00
_cell.angle_gamma   90.00
#
_symmetry.space_group_name_H-M   'P 1'
#
loop_
_entity.id
_entity.type
_entity.pdbx_description
1 polymer ?
#
loop_
_entity_poly.entity_id
_entity_poly.type
_entity_poly.pdbx_seq_one_letter_code
_entity_poly.pdbx_strand_id
1 'polypeptide(L)'
;PVLSRIERNGVKIDPKVLHNHSEELTLRLAELEKKAHEIAGEEFNLSSTKQLQTILFEKQGIKPLKKTPGGAPSTSEEVLEELALDYPLPKVILEYRGLAKLKSTYTDKLPLMINPKTGRVHTSYHQAVTATGRLSSTDPNLQNIPVRNEEGRRIRQAFIAPEDYVIVSADYSQIELRIMAHLSRDKGLLTAFAEGKDIHRA
;
A
#
# COMPACT_ATOMS: atom_id res chain seq x y z
N PRO A 1 -20.67 -19.44 -12.15
CA PRO A 1 -20.51 -18.58 -10.94
C PRO A 1 -19.65 -17.33 -11.25
N VAL A 2 -19.90 -16.19 -10.60
CA VAL A 2 -19.27 -14.90 -10.93
C VAL A 2 -17.76 -14.88 -10.64
N LEU A 3 -17.34 -15.22 -9.41
CA LEU A 3 -15.93 -15.16 -9.01
C LEU A 3 -15.04 -16.07 -9.87
N SER A 4 -15.48 -17.31 -10.10
CA SER A 4 -14.75 -18.25 -10.97
C SER A 4 -14.47 -17.69 -12.37
N ARG A 5 -15.40 -16.92 -12.94
CA ARG A 5 -15.20 -16.25 -14.23
C ARG A 5 -14.17 -15.11 -14.12
N ILE A 6 -14.23 -14.31 -13.05
CA ILE A 6 -13.27 -13.24 -12.80
C ILE A 6 -11.85 -13.81 -12.65
N GLU A 7 -11.68 -14.82 -11.81
CA GLU A 7 -10.38 -15.46 -11.56
C GLU A 7 -9.80 -16.10 -12.82
N ARG A 8 -10.62 -16.86 -13.58
CA ARG A 8 -10.19 -17.50 -14.84
C ARG A 8 -9.84 -16.48 -15.92
N ASN A 9 -10.51 -15.33 -15.95
CA ASN A 9 -10.19 -14.27 -16.91
C ASN A 9 -8.88 -13.58 -16.56
N GLY A 10 -8.63 -13.29 -15.27
CA GLY A 10 -7.44 -12.57 -14.81
C GLY A 10 -7.38 -11.12 -15.33
N VAL A 11 -6.27 -10.43 -15.03
CA VAL A 11 -6.01 -9.05 -15.44
C VAL A 11 -4.72 -8.97 -16.28
N LYS A 12 -4.73 -8.13 -17.32
CA LYS A 12 -3.54 -7.88 -18.14
C LYS A 12 -2.68 -6.82 -17.44
N ILE A 13 -1.39 -7.09 -17.39
CA ILE A 13 -0.39 -6.18 -16.82
C ILE A 13 0.69 -5.96 -17.88
N ASP A 14 1.19 -4.73 -18.00
CA ASP A 14 2.38 -4.40 -18.76
C ASP A 14 3.63 -4.62 -17.89
N PRO A 15 4.42 -5.69 -18.14
CA PRO A 15 5.61 -5.97 -17.36
C PRO A 15 6.72 -4.94 -17.60
N LYS A 16 6.76 -4.25 -18.75
CA LYS A 16 7.80 -3.25 -19.05
C LYS A 16 7.66 -2.04 -18.16
N VAL A 17 6.43 -1.56 -17.96
CA VAL A 17 6.13 -0.46 -17.04
C VAL A 17 6.63 -0.79 -15.63
N LEU A 18 6.36 -2.00 -15.14
CA LEU A 18 6.81 -2.44 -13.82
C LEU A 18 8.33 -2.62 -13.73
N HIS A 19 8.97 -3.14 -14.79
CA HIS A 19 10.42 -3.35 -14.80
C HIS A 19 11.18 -2.02 -14.76
N ASN A 20 10.83 -1.07 -15.64
CA ASN A 20 11.43 0.26 -15.66
C ASN A 20 11.24 0.96 -14.31
N HIS A 21 10.05 0.85 -13.74
CA HIS A 21 9.76 1.43 -12.43
C HIS A 21 10.59 0.76 -11.31
N SER A 22 10.82 -0.55 -11.38
CA SER A 22 11.68 -1.26 -10.44
C SER A 22 13.13 -0.77 -10.49
N GLU A 23 13.66 -0.48 -11.67
CA GLU A 23 15.02 0.06 -11.83
C GLU A 23 15.14 1.45 -11.17
N GLU A 24 14.18 2.34 -11.43
CA GLU A 24 14.13 3.66 -10.79
C GLU A 24 14.02 3.58 -9.27
N LEU A 25 13.15 2.70 -8.76
CA LEU A 25 13.02 2.45 -7.32
C LEU A 25 14.32 1.91 -6.72
N THR A 26 15.07 1.08 -7.46
CA THR A 26 16.37 0.55 -7.00
C THR A 26 17.37 1.68 -6.77
N LEU A 27 17.48 2.61 -7.73
CA LEU A 27 18.36 3.77 -7.62
C LEU A 27 17.95 4.64 -6.43
N ARG A 28 16.66 4.94 -6.30
CA ARG A 28 16.15 5.77 -5.22
C ARG A 28 16.35 5.15 -3.84
N LEU A 29 16.18 3.83 -3.72
CA LEU A 29 16.43 3.11 -2.47
C LEU A 29 17.89 3.19 -2.06
N ALA A 30 18.82 3.06 -3.01
CA ALA A 30 20.26 3.20 -2.74
C ALA A 30 20.63 4.62 -2.27
N GLU A 31 20.02 5.65 -2.86
CA GLU A 31 20.19 7.04 -2.39
C GLU A 31 19.70 7.24 -0.95
N LEU A 32 18.51 6.70 -0.63
CA LEU A 32 17.92 6.81 0.69
C LEU A 32 18.70 6.03 1.74
N GLU A 33 19.22 4.85 1.38
CA GLU A 33 20.09 4.04 2.23
C GLU A 33 21.36 4.81 2.59
N LYS A 34 22.07 5.35 1.59
CA LYS A 34 23.26 6.16 1.82
C LYS A 34 22.97 7.37 2.72
N LYS A 35 21.88 8.08 2.45
CA LYS A 35 21.45 9.23 3.27
C LYS A 35 21.14 8.82 4.71
N ALA A 36 20.52 7.65 4.92
CA ALA A 36 20.22 7.15 6.25
C ALA A 36 21.51 6.79 7.01
N HIS A 37 22.49 6.16 6.34
CA HIS A 37 23.80 5.88 6.92
C HIS A 37 24.55 7.15 7.31
N GLU A 38 24.52 8.18 6.46
CA GLU A 38 25.12 9.50 6.75
C GLU A 38 24.48 10.15 8.00
N ILE A 39 23.16 10.11 8.13
CA ILE A 39 22.45 10.67 9.30
C ILE A 39 22.71 9.85 10.57
N ALA A 40 22.80 8.52 10.44
CA ALA A 40 23.06 7.62 11.56
C ALA A 40 24.53 7.63 12.00
N GLY A 41 25.45 8.03 11.11
CA GLY A 41 26.90 8.00 11.35
C GLY A 41 27.52 6.60 11.22
N GLU A 42 26.74 5.61 10.78
CA GLU A 42 27.20 4.24 10.56
C GLU A 42 26.29 3.48 9.58
N GLU A 43 26.81 2.40 9.02
CA GLU A 43 26.06 1.50 8.16
C GLU A 43 25.18 0.56 8.98
N PHE A 44 23.93 0.38 8.52
CA PHE A 44 22.99 -0.57 9.09
C PHE A 44 21.93 -0.96 8.04
N ASN A 45 21.22 -2.06 8.29
CA ASN A 45 20.15 -2.52 7.41
C ASN A 45 18.82 -1.83 7.74
N LEU A 46 18.37 -0.93 6.84
CA LEU A 46 17.11 -0.18 6.97
C LEU A 46 15.85 -1.08 6.95
N SER A 47 15.95 -2.31 6.44
CA SER A 47 14.84 -3.28 6.51
C SER A 47 14.74 -3.97 7.87
N SER A 48 15.82 -3.93 8.68
CA SER A 48 15.87 -4.60 9.99
C SER A 48 15.27 -3.71 11.07
N THR A 49 14.09 -4.09 11.57
CA THR A 49 13.43 -3.41 12.70
C THR A 49 14.32 -3.37 13.94
N LYS A 50 15.08 -4.44 14.20
CA LYS A 50 15.99 -4.53 15.35
C LYS A 50 17.16 -3.54 15.24
N GLN A 51 17.82 -3.47 14.08
CA GLN A 51 18.92 -2.51 13.91
C GLN A 51 18.41 -1.08 13.99
N LEU A 52 17.25 -0.80 13.39
CA LEU A 52 16.60 0.52 13.50
C LEU A 52 16.28 0.92 14.95
N GLN A 53 15.83 -0.01 15.78
CA GLN A 53 15.60 0.25 17.21
C GLN A 53 16.90 0.67 17.91
N THR A 54 18.00 -0.06 17.68
CA THR A 54 19.31 0.26 18.24
C THR A 54 19.78 1.65 17.78
N ILE A 55 19.68 1.96 16.49
CA ILE A 55 20.10 3.27 15.95
C ILE A 55 19.30 4.41 16.59
N LEU A 56 17.96 4.33 16.53
CA LEU A 56 17.10 5.43 16.96
C LEU A 56 17.12 5.61 18.48
N PHE A 57 16.96 4.53 19.25
CA PHE A 57 16.69 4.63 20.68
C PHE A 57 17.94 4.47 21.55
N GLU A 58 18.92 3.66 21.14
CA GLU A 58 20.14 3.46 21.93
C GLU A 58 21.24 4.44 21.52
N LYS A 59 21.52 4.59 20.22
CA LYS A 59 22.63 5.42 19.73
C LYS A 59 22.27 6.90 19.62
N GLN A 60 21.13 7.23 19.02
CA GLN A 60 20.65 8.62 18.94
C GLN A 60 19.93 9.07 20.22
N GLY A 61 19.63 8.15 21.13
CA GLY A 61 18.99 8.45 22.42
C GLY A 61 17.57 8.99 22.30
N ILE A 62 16.88 8.75 21.18
CA ILE A 62 15.49 9.18 20.98
C ILE A 62 14.60 8.44 21.98
N LYS A 63 13.64 9.13 22.59
CA LYS A 63 12.71 8.48 23.52
C LYS A 63 11.64 7.71 22.74
N PRO A 64 11.39 6.42 23.04
CA PRO A 64 10.38 5.64 22.36
C PRO A 64 8.97 6.07 22.78
N LEU A 65 8.10 6.34 21.81
CA LEU A 65 6.73 6.80 22.04
C LEU A 65 5.77 5.65 22.36
N LYS A 66 5.97 4.50 21.72
CA LYS A 66 5.20 3.27 21.93
C LYS A 66 6.11 2.06 22.01
N LYS A 67 5.60 0.98 22.59
CA LYS A 67 6.26 -0.33 22.64
C LYS A 67 5.42 -1.37 21.90
N THR A 68 6.07 -2.37 21.33
CA THR A 68 5.41 -3.54 20.76
C THR A 68 4.81 -4.40 21.89
N PRO A 69 3.90 -5.35 21.58
CA PRO A 69 3.39 -6.29 22.58
C PRO A 69 4.50 -7.06 23.32
N GLY A 70 5.65 -7.26 22.67
CA GLY A 70 6.84 -7.88 23.27
C GLY A 70 7.71 -6.93 24.11
N GLY A 71 7.28 -5.69 24.36
CA GLY A 71 7.97 -4.72 25.22
C GLY A 71 9.12 -3.95 24.55
N ALA A 72 9.51 -4.31 23.33
CA ALA A 72 10.54 -3.59 22.58
C ALA A 72 10.01 -2.22 22.06
N PRO A 73 10.86 -1.19 21.94
CA PRO A 73 10.49 0.07 21.30
C PRO A 73 9.86 -0.12 19.91
N SER A 74 8.72 0.51 19.64
CA SER A 74 8.06 0.37 18.33
C SER A 74 8.76 1.22 17.28
N THR A 75 8.95 0.64 16.09
CA THR A 75 9.31 1.38 14.86
C THR A 75 8.21 1.25 13.82
N SER A 76 6.94 1.20 14.26
CA SER A 76 5.78 1.21 13.35
C SER A 76 5.71 2.50 12.53
N GLU A 77 5.00 2.45 11.41
CA GLU A 77 4.80 3.61 10.52
C GLU A 77 4.27 4.82 11.31
N GLU A 78 3.20 4.64 12.09
CA GLU A 78 2.64 5.68 12.98
C GLU A 78 3.68 6.30 13.94
N VAL A 79 4.55 5.50 14.55
CA VAL A 79 5.56 6.00 15.50
C VAL A 79 6.66 6.75 14.76
N LEU A 80 7.07 6.25 13.59
CA LEU A 80 8.07 6.92 12.77
C LEU A 80 7.53 8.22 12.18
N GLU A 81 6.23 8.32 11.88
CA GLU A 81 5.58 9.56 11.40
C GLU A 81 5.63 10.64 12.48
N GLU A 82 5.32 10.28 13.73
CA GLU A 82 5.40 11.20 14.85
C GLU A 82 6.86 11.63 15.12
N LEU A 83 7.80 10.68 15.14
CA LEU A 83 9.22 10.99 15.31
C LEU A 83 9.81 11.80 14.14
N ALA A 84 9.25 11.69 12.93
CA ALA A 84 9.71 12.42 11.75
C ALA A 84 9.42 13.93 11.83
N LEU A 85 8.60 14.38 12.78
CA LEU A 85 8.37 15.80 13.05
C LEU A 85 9.62 16.47 13.61
N ASP A 86 10.37 15.76 14.46
CA ASP A 86 11.52 16.29 15.18
C ASP A 86 12.86 15.76 14.66
N TYR A 87 12.89 14.56 14.07
CA TYR A 87 14.10 13.87 13.69
C TYR A 87 14.17 13.56 12.18
N PRO A 88 15.32 13.81 11.52
CA PRO A 88 15.45 13.61 10.07
C PRO A 88 15.52 12.13 9.66
N LEU A 89 16.08 11.25 10.51
CA LEU A 89 16.26 9.84 10.18
C LEU A 89 14.93 9.07 10.01
N PRO A 90 13.93 9.19 10.92
CA PRO A 90 12.60 8.59 10.73
C PRO A 90 11.93 8.94 9.40
N LYS A 91 12.07 10.19 8.93
CA LYS A 91 11.54 10.62 7.63
C LYS A 91 12.13 9.85 6.47
N VAL A 92 13.46 9.67 6.46
CA VAL A 92 14.16 8.89 5.42
C VAL A 92 13.77 7.41 5.49
N ILE A 93 13.62 6.85 6.70
CA ILE A 93 13.21 5.45 6.90
C ILE A 93 11.79 5.22 6.38
N LEU A 94 10.85 6.13 6.62
CA LEU A 94 9.48 6.05 6.12
C LEU A 94 9.45 6.00 4.59
N GLU A 95 10.18 6.92 3.95
CA GLU A 95 10.29 6.95 2.48
C GLU A 95 10.90 5.64 1.96
N TYR A 96 12.02 5.21 2.54
CA TYR A 96 12.69 3.95 2.16
C TYR A 96 11.74 2.75 2.29
N ARG A 97 11.07 2.59 3.43
CA ARG A 97 10.14 1.46 3.66
C ARG A 97 8.95 1.49 2.72
N GLY A 98 8.41 2.68 2.45
CA GLY A 98 7.36 2.88 1.46
C GLY A 98 7.78 2.36 0.09
N LEU A 99 8.91 2.85 -0.43
CA LEU A 99 9.43 2.45 -1.74
C LEU A 99 9.84 0.97 -1.79
N ALA A 100 10.50 0.46 -0.75
CA ALA A 100 10.95 -0.93 -0.67
C ALA A 100 9.75 -1.89 -0.68
N LYS A 101 8.66 -1.53 0.02
CA LYS A 101 7.41 -2.29 0.00
C LYS A 101 6.77 -2.26 -1.39
N LEU A 102 6.72 -1.09 -2.04
CA LEU A 102 6.20 -0.97 -3.39
C LEU A 102 6.97 -1.86 -4.37
N LYS A 103 8.30 -1.84 -4.27
CA LYS A 103 9.19 -2.62 -5.13
C LYS A 103 8.99 -4.14 -4.95
N SER A 104 9.18 -4.60 -3.72
CA SER A 104 9.13 -6.02 -3.37
C SER A 104 7.74 -6.65 -3.52
N THR A 105 6.68 -5.89 -3.23
CA THR A 105 5.31 -6.42 -3.26
C THR A 105 4.73 -6.39 -4.67
N TYR A 106 5.06 -5.38 -5.47
CA TYR A 106 4.38 -5.14 -6.76
C TYR A 106 5.34 -5.18 -7.95
N THR A 107 6.32 -4.26 -8.05
CA THR A 107 7.10 -4.10 -9.29
C THR A 107 7.96 -5.31 -9.61
N ASP A 108 8.56 -5.95 -8.60
CA ASP A 108 9.37 -7.17 -8.79
C ASP A 108 8.52 -8.42 -8.91
N LYS A 109 7.45 -8.51 -8.10
CA LYS A 109 6.69 -9.75 -7.93
C LYS A 109 5.63 -9.95 -9.00
N LEU A 110 4.87 -8.92 -9.37
CA LEU A 110 3.75 -9.07 -10.32
C LEU A 110 4.17 -9.58 -11.70
N PRO A 111 5.28 -9.13 -12.32
CA PRO A 111 5.72 -9.66 -13.60
C PRO A 111 5.98 -11.16 -13.58
N LEU A 112 6.50 -11.68 -12.47
CA LEU A 112 6.77 -13.10 -12.27
C LEU A 112 5.48 -13.95 -12.09
N MET A 113 4.35 -13.29 -11.82
CA MET A 113 3.05 -13.95 -11.61
C MET A 113 2.18 -13.95 -12.88
N ILE A 114 2.72 -13.49 -14.02
CA ILE A 114 2.04 -13.57 -15.31
C ILE A 114 1.97 -15.04 -15.73
N ASN A 115 0.76 -15.55 -15.93
CA ASN A 115 0.56 -16.91 -16.40
C ASN A 115 1.00 -17.00 -17.88
N PRO A 116 1.92 -17.91 -18.23
CA PRO A 116 2.49 -17.99 -19.58
C PRO A 116 1.47 -18.43 -20.65
N LYS A 117 0.36 -19.09 -20.26
CA LYS A 117 -0.68 -19.53 -21.20
C LYS A 117 -1.66 -18.40 -21.54
N THR A 118 -1.98 -17.54 -20.58
CA THR A 118 -3.00 -16.48 -20.75
C THR A 118 -2.39 -15.10 -20.96
N GLY A 119 -1.12 -14.90 -20.61
CA GLY A 119 -0.47 -13.59 -20.59
C GLY A 119 -1.05 -12.64 -19.55
N ARG A 120 -1.69 -13.17 -18.49
CA ARG A 120 -2.43 -12.39 -17.48
C ARG A 120 -2.06 -12.82 -16.07
N VAL A 121 -2.28 -11.93 -15.12
CA VAL A 121 -2.19 -12.24 -13.68
C VAL A 121 -3.56 -12.67 -13.18
N HIS A 122 -3.59 -13.76 -12.42
CA HIS A 122 -4.81 -14.34 -11.86
C HIS A 122 -4.74 -14.25 -10.34
N THR A 123 -5.74 -13.61 -9.72
CA THR A 123 -5.90 -13.55 -8.26
C THR A 123 -6.92 -14.59 -7.82
N SER A 124 -6.86 -14.99 -6.54
CA SER A 124 -7.87 -15.82 -5.89
C SER A 124 -8.71 -14.98 -4.94
N TYR A 125 -10.04 -15.00 -5.11
CA TYR A 125 -11.00 -14.30 -4.25
C TYR A 125 -11.60 -15.26 -3.22
N HIS A 126 -11.37 -14.97 -1.94
CA HIS A 126 -11.90 -15.78 -0.84
C HIS A 126 -13.19 -15.17 -0.29
N GLN A 127 -14.25 -15.99 -0.23
CA GLN A 127 -15.57 -15.56 0.23
C GLN A 127 -15.76 -15.64 1.76
N ALA A 128 -15.05 -16.54 2.43
CA ALA A 128 -15.33 -16.92 3.82
C ALA A 128 -14.19 -16.60 4.81
N VAL A 129 -13.29 -15.68 4.45
CA VAL A 129 -12.11 -15.36 5.27
C VAL A 129 -12.33 -14.15 6.18
N THR A 130 -13.08 -13.13 5.73
CA THR A 130 -13.24 -11.91 6.52
C THR A 130 -14.49 -11.98 7.41
N ALA A 131 -14.37 -11.53 8.67
CA ALA A 131 -15.48 -11.53 9.62
C ALA A 131 -16.64 -10.61 9.19
N THR A 132 -16.38 -9.63 8.34
CA THR A 132 -17.38 -8.64 7.87
C THR A 132 -18.12 -9.07 6.61
N GLY A 133 -17.80 -10.25 6.06
CA GLY A 133 -18.38 -10.74 4.79
C GLY A 133 -17.80 -10.09 3.53
N ARG A 134 -16.73 -9.28 3.66
CA ARG A 134 -15.96 -8.78 2.51
C ARG A 134 -15.20 -9.92 1.82
N LEU A 135 -15.02 -9.79 0.51
CA LEU A 135 -14.04 -10.62 -0.21
C LEU A 135 -12.62 -10.24 0.22
N SER A 136 -11.74 -11.22 0.32
CA SER A 136 -10.29 -11.00 0.34
C SER A 136 -9.65 -11.54 -0.95
N SER A 137 -8.43 -11.11 -1.26
CA SER A 137 -7.69 -11.60 -2.43
C SER A 137 -6.27 -12.01 -2.08
N THR A 138 -5.80 -13.12 -2.67
CA THR A 138 -4.43 -13.61 -2.54
C THR A 138 -3.87 -14.08 -3.89
N ASP A 139 -2.55 -14.27 -3.92
CA ASP A 139 -1.82 -14.90 -5.01
C ASP A 139 -2.06 -14.37 -6.43
N PRO A 140 -1.91 -13.04 -6.69
CA PRO A 140 -1.54 -11.98 -5.75
C PRO A 140 -2.75 -11.24 -5.17
N ASN A 141 -2.57 -10.49 -4.08
CA ASN A 141 -3.60 -9.58 -3.56
C ASN A 141 -3.75 -8.37 -4.48
N LEU A 142 -4.81 -8.36 -5.29
CA LEU A 142 -5.13 -7.28 -6.23
C LEU A 142 -6.13 -6.26 -5.66
N GLN A 143 -6.62 -6.45 -4.43
CA GLN A 143 -7.45 -5.45 -3.76
C GLN A 143 -6.63 -4.31 -3.17
N ASN A 144 -5.38 -4.58 -2.77
CA ASN A 144 -4.49 -3.62 -2.14
C ASN A 144 -3.51 -2.98 -3.11
N ILE A 145 -3.88 -2.77 -4.38
CA ILE A 145 -3.02 -2.06 -5.34
C ILE A 145 -2.96 -0.57 -4.96
N PRO A 146 -1.77 0.00 -4.72
CA PRO A 146 -1.61 1.37 -4.24
C PRO A 146 -2.15 2.41 -5.23
N VAL A 147 -2.56 3.57 -4.70
CA VAL A 147 -3.21 4.66 -5.48
C VAL A 147 -2.95 6.07 -4.96
N ARG A 148 -2.59 6.20 -3.68
CA ARG A 148 -2.54 7.51 -3.00
C ARG A 148 -1.35 8.34 -3.45
N ASN A 149 -0.16 7.74 -3.48
CA ASN A 149 1.08 8.39 -3.88
C ASN A 149 1.40 8.16 -5.37
N GLU A 150 2.29 8.98 -5.92
CA GLU A 150 2.70 8.94 -7.32
C GLU A 150 3.25 7.58 -7.73
N GLU A 151 4.18 7.04 -6.93
CA GLU A 151 4.77 5.71 -7.13
C GLU A 151 3.70 4.61 -7.19
N GLY A 152 2.69 4.67 -6.31
CA GLY A 152 1.55 3.77 -6.34
C GLY A 152 0.69 3.90 -7.59
N ARG A 153 0.46 5.13 -8.07
CA ARG A 153 -0.28 5.38 -9.31
C ARG A 153 0.46 4.80 -10.52
N ARG A 154 1.79 4.90 -10.56
CA ARG A 154 2.62 4.30 -11.62
C ARG A 154 2.50 2.78 -11.65
N ILE A 155 2.48 2.11 -10.49
CA ILE A 155 2.17 0.67 -10.42
C ILE A 155 0.78 0.37 -11.00
N ARG A 156 -0.22 1.20 -10.68
CA ARG A 156 -1.59 1.01 -11.19
C ARG A 156 -1.69 1.22 -12.71
N GLN A 157 -0.86 2.09 -13.30
CA GLN A 157 -0.80 2.28 -14.76
C GLN A 157 -0.35 1.03 -15.51
N ALA A 158 0.36 0.11 -14.86
CA ALA A 158 0.72 -1.16 -15.46
C ALA A 158 -0.49 -2.07 -15.70
N PHE A 159 -1.63 -1.85 -15.03
CA PHE A 159 -2.85 -2.61 -15.25
C PHE A 159 -3.58 -2.06 -16.47
N ILE A 160 -3.51 -2.79 -17.59
CA ILE A 160 -3.95 -2.31 -18.91
C ILE A 160 -5.09 -3.16 -19.47
N ALA A 161 -5.86 -2.57 -20.37
CA ALA A 161 -6.81 -3.32 -21.19
C ALA A 161 -6.07 -4.12 -22.29
N PRO A 162 -6.64 -5.25 -22.75
CA PRO A 162 -6.24 -5.82 -24.04
C PRO A 162 -6.57 -4.86 -25.20
N GLU A 163 -5.97 -5.12 -26.37
CA GLU A 163 -6.24 -4.37 -27.60
C GLU A 163 -7.74 -4.37 -27.94
N ASP A 164 -8.26 -3.23 -28.39
CA ASP A 164 -9.70 -2.99 -28.64
C ASP A 164 -10.63 -3.02 -27.40
N TYR A 165 -10.07 -3.06 -26.19
CA TYR A 165 -10.84 -2.96 -24.94
C TYR A 165 -10.44 -1.73 -24.12
N VAL A 166 -11.33 -1.38 -23.19
CA VAL A 166 -11.08 -0.35 -22.17
C VAL A 166 -11.34 -0.90 -20.77
N ILE A 167 -10.67 -0.35 -19.77
CA ILE A 167 -10.96 -0.64 -18.36
C ILE A 167 -12.06 0.33 -17.90
N VAL A 168 -13.15 -0.21 -17.38
CA VAL A 168 -14.18 0.56 -16.68
C VAL A 168 -14.02 0.33 -15.18
N SER A 169 -13.90 1.42 -14.43
CA SER A 169 -13.87 1.39 -12.96
C SER A 169 -15.14 2.04 -12.42
N ALA A 170 -15.79 1.36 -11.48
CA ALA A 170 -16.96 1.85 -10.78
C ALA A 170 -16.74 1.68 -9.28
N ASP A 171 -16.90 2.76 -8.52
CA ASP A 171 -16.75 2.79 -7.07
C ASP A 171 -17.97 3.50 -6.46
N TYR A 172 -18.50 2.97 -5.37
CA TYR A 172 -19.62 3.58 -4.69
C TYR A 172 -19.16 4.81 -3.91
N SER A 173 -19.67 5.98 -4.30
CA SER A 173 -19.44 7.22 -3.58
C SER A 173 -19.91 7.13 -2.13
N GLN A 174 -18.95 7.17 -1.19
CA GLN A 174 -19.19 7.26 0.26
C GLN A 174 -20.05 6.11 0.82
N ILE A 175 -19.84 4.89 0.31
CA ILE A 175 -20.73 3.76 0.61
C ILE A 175 -20.93 3.48 2.10
N GLU A 176 -19.86 3.54 2.90
CA GLU A 176 -19.94 3.28 4.33
C GLU A 176 -20.77 4.33 5.07
N LEU A 177 -20.62 5.61 4.73
CA LEU A 177 -21.43 6.68 5.31
C LEU A 177 -22.89 6.61 4.87
N ARG A 178 -23.16 6.20 3.62
CA ARG A 178 -24.53 5.99 3.13
C ARG A 178 -25.22 4.83 3.86
N ILE A 179 -24.50 3.73 4.08
CA ILE A 179 -24.99 2.61 4.89
C ILE A 179 -25.24 3.09 6.32
N MET A 180 -24.32 3.85 6.91
CA MET A 180 -24.48 4.41 8.25
C MET A 180 -25.73 5.30 8.36
N ALA A 181 -25.95 6.22 7.41
CA ALA A 181 -27.15 7.06 7.36
C ALA A 181 -28.44 6.25 7.28
N HIS A 182 -28.43 5.16 6.50
CA HIS A 182 -29.57 4.26 6.39
C HIS A 182 -29.85 3.51 7.70
N LEU A 183 -28.80 3.00 8.36
CA LEU A 183 -28.92 2.23 9.61
C LEU A 183 -29.28 3.12 10.81
N SER A 184 -28.64 4.30 10.93
CA SER A 184 -28.85 5.22 12.04
C SER A 184 -30.14 6.03 11.92
N ARG A 185 -30.66 6.19 10.69
CA ARG A 185 -31.78 7.09 10.34
C ARG A 185 -31.55 8.54 10.78
N ASP A 186 -30.28 8.94 10.92
CA ASP A 186 -29.95 10.32 11.28
C ASP A 186 -30.46 11.30 10.22
N LYS A 187 -31.26 12.27 10.65
CA LYS A 187 -31.90 13.23 9.75
C LYS A 187 -30.87 14.10 9.04
N GLY A 188 -29.78 14.46 9.71
CA GLY A 188 -28.71 15.28 9.15
C GLY A 188 -28.02 14.58 7.99
N LEU A 189 -27.56 13.35 8.21
CA LEU A 189 -26.91 12.51 7.20
C LEU A 189 -27.85 12.19 6.03
N LEU A 190 -29.11 11.82 6.31
CA LEU A 190 -30.09 11.52 5.26
C LEU A 190 -30.36 12.74 4.37
N THR A 191 -30.53 13.92 4.97
CA THR A 191 -30.74 15.17 4.23
C THR A 191 -29.50 15.53 3.41
N ALA A 192 -28.32 15.44 4.02
CA ALA A 192 -27.07 15.72 3.34
C ALA A 192 -26.88 14.86 2.09
N PHE A 193 -27.16 13.54 2.18
CA PHE A 193 -27.07 12.66 1.03
C PHE A 193 -28.17 12.87 -0.01
N ALA A 194 -29.40 13.21 0.40
CA ALA A 194 -30.50 13.52 -0.51
C ALA A 194 -30.24 14.80 -1.32
N GLU A 195 -29.57 15.78 -0.71
CA GLU A 195 -29.16 17.04 -1.33
C GLU A 195 -27.84 16.95 -2.10
N GLY A 196 -27.19 15.78 -2.14
CA GLY A 196 -25.93 15.57 -2.86
C GLY A 196 -24.71 16.22 -2.21
N LYS A 197 -24.76 16.53 -0.90
CA LYS A 197 -23.63 17.09 -0.17
C LYS A 197 -22.51 16.05 0.01
N ASP A 198 -21.27 16.50 -0.10
CA ASP A 198 -20.06 15.70 0.14
C ASP A 198 -19.67 15.80 1.62
N ILE A 199 -19.92 14.72 2.38
CA ILE A 199 -19.70 14.70 3.84
C ILE A 199 -18.20 14.54 4.18
N HIS A 200 -17.35 14.10 3.25
CA HIS A 200 -15.91 13.96 3.49
C HIS A 200 -15.13 15.30 3.44
N ARG A 201 -15.77 16.39 2.98
CA ARG A 201 -15.17 17.72 2.88
C ARG A 201 -15.49 18.64 4.08
N ALA A 202 -16.21 18.13 5.07
CA ALA A 202 -16.63 18.88 6.27
C ALA A 202 -15.61 18.79 7.41
#